data_AF-A0A060SCG9-F1
#
_entry.id   AF-A0A060SCG9-F1
#
_cell.length_a   1.000
_cell.length_b   1.000
_cell.length_c   1.000
_cell.angle_alpha   90.00
_cell.angle_beta   90.00
_cell.angle_gamma   90.00
#
_symmetry.space_group_name_H-M   'P 1'
#
loop_
_entity.id
_entity.type
_entity.pdbx_description
1 polymer ?
#
loop_
_entity_poly.entity_id
_entity_poly.type
_entity_poly.pdbx_seq_one_letter_code
_entity_poly.pdbx_strand_id
1 'polypeptide(L)'
;MHFKFPKLHSLNHYLLSIMLFGTTDNYDTQYTEHLHIDFAKDTYRGTNCKDEFPQMTLWLEHCEKVLRHEAYVRWCLRRQPQYADDQSSSSEPEMSRSPSSPDLLQLRPHLHASLNDIVSHVKITCFPSVKAVSFDAAVTRYGALYLRDTLPRFVIQYQDPRTSDAEVEQRSLGVYLRFRTMPIFHKICFFLEDAQNLGIMEDVWDTAHA
;
A
#
# COMPACT_ATOMS: atom_id res chain seq x y z
N MET A 1 -7.32 48.59 27.35
CA MET A 1 -7.57 47.56 28.39
C MET A 1 -6.54 46.45 28.22
N HIS A 2 -5.60 46.34 29.16
CA HIS A 2 -4.55 45.31 29.13
C HIS A 2 -5.04 44.09 29.93
N PHE A 3 -5.82 43.21 29.30
CA PHE A 3 -6.23 41.96 29.92
C PHE A 3 -5.05 40.97 29.92
N LYS A 4 -4.62 40.55 31.11
CA LYS A 4 -3.53 39.56 31.32
C LYS A 4 -4.04 38.12 31.25
N PHE A 5 -4.87 37.82 30.25
CA PHE A 5 -5.36 36.47 30.01
C PHE A 5 -4.93 36.04 28.61
N PRO A 6 -3.80 35.35 28.46
CA PRO A 6 -3.27 34.95 27.16
C PRO A 6 -4.30 34.21 26.29
N LYS A 7 -5.13 33.36 26.93
CA LYS A 7 -6.23 32.61 26.29
C LYS A 7 -7.39 33.48 25.78
N LEU A 8 -7.59 34.67 26.36
CA LEU A 8 -8.61 35.61 25.88
C LEU A 8 -8.06 36.45 24.73
N HIS A 9 -6.76 36.76 24.76
CA HIS A 9 -6.09 37.49 23.68
C HIS A 9 -5.97 36.66 22.39
N SER A 10 -5.78 35.34 22.50
CA SER A 10 -5.76 34.45 21.33
C SER A 10 -7.08 34.48 20.54
N LEU A 11 -8.22 34.79 21.18
CA LEU A 11 -9.50 34.92 20.48
C LEU A 11 -9.50 35.99 19.39
N ASN A 12 -8.73 37.06 19.59
CA ASN A 12 -8.59 38.13 18.61
C ASN A 12 -7.86 37.67 17.33
N HIS A 13 -7.02 36.63 17.44
CA HIS A 13 -6.26 36.09 16.31
C HIS A 13 -7.06 35.06 15.51
N TYR A 14 -8.07 34.39 16.09
CA TYR A 14 -8.86 33.38 15.35
C TYR A 14 -9.54 33.92 14.10
N LEU A 15 -10.03 35.16 14.13
CA LEU A 15 -10.69 35.75 12.95
C LEU A 15 -9.70 35.87 11.78
N LEU A 16 -8.49 36.38 12.05
CA LEU A 16 -7.43 36.47 11.05
C LEU A 16 -6.97 35.08 10.59
N SER A 17 -6.83 34.14 11.51
CA SER A 17 -6.45 32.76 11.20
C SER A 17 -7.49 32.06 10.34
N ILE A 18 -8.79 32.24 10.59
CA ILE A 18 -9.86 31.65 9.78
C ILE A 18 -9.87 32.24 8.38
N MET A 19 -9.70 33.56 8.27
CA MET A 19 -9.66 34.23 6.96
C MET A 19 -8.43 33.83 6.13
N LEU A 20 -7.28 33.59 6.78
CA LEU A 20 -6.03 33.27 6.09
C LEU A 20 -5.83 31.78 5.83
N PHE A 21 -6.27 30.92 6.75
CA PHE A 21 -6.00 29.47 6.74
C PHE A 21 -7.26 28.60 6.60
N GLY A 22 -8.45 29.20 6.56
CA GLY A 22 -9.71 28.50 6.34
C GLY A 22 -10.33 27.94 7.62
N THR A 23 -10.89 26.73 7.55
CA THR A 23 -11.56 26.10 8.69
C THR A 23 -10.56 25.75 9.79
N THR A 24 -10.91 26.01 11.05
CA THR A 24 -10.11 25.63 12.22
C THR A 24 -10.23 24.14 12.58
N ASP A 25 -10.59 23.30 11.61
CA ASP A 25 -10.54 21.86 11.79
C ASP A 25 -9.07 21.45 11.87
N ASN A 26 -8.72 20.56 12.80
CA ASN A 26 -7.34 20.11 13.07
C ASN A 26 -6.37 21.12 13.76
N TYR A 27 -6.85 22.21 14.37
CA TYR A 27 -6.01 23.15 15.15
C TYR A 27 -5.94 22.86 16.67
N ASP A 28 -6.61 21.81 17.12
CA ASP A 28 -6.61 21.40 18.53
C ASP A 28 -5.39 20.51 18.85
N THR A 29 -4.85 20.64 20.06
CA THR A 29 -3.77 19.78 20.59
C THR A 29 -4.28 18.42 21.03
N GLN A 30 -5.61 18.21 21.11
CA GLN A 30 -6.22 16.95 21.48
C GLN A 30 -5.64 15.74 20.72
N TYR A 31 -5.39 15.86 19.41
CA TYR A 31 -4.88 14.74 18.60
C TYR A 31 -3.45 14.35 19.01
N THR A 32 -2.54 15.32 19.10
CA THR A 32 -1.15 15.06 19.47
C THR A 32 -1.00 14.68 20.94
N GLU A 33 -1.90 15.15 21.81
CA GLU A 33 -2.00 14.73 23.20
C GLU A 33 -2.40 13.26 23.33
N HIS A 34 -3.41 12.79 22.58
CA HIS A 34 -3.78 11.38 22.55
C HIS A 34 -2.65 10.51 22.02
N LEU A 35 -1.99 10.94 20.94
CA LEU A 35 -0.83 10.24 20.39
C LEU A 35 0.27 10.03 21.45
N HIS A 36 0.55 11.05 22.26
CA HIS A 36 1.54 10.98 23.34
C HIS A 36 1.08 10.12 24.52
N ILE A 37 -0.23 10.04 24.79
CA ILE A 37 -0.78 9.08 25.76
C ILE A 37 -0.52 7.65 25.29
N ASP A 38 -0.95 7.33 24.07
CA ASP A 38 -0.89 5.98 23.52
C ASP A 38 0.54 5.50 23.31
N PHE A 39 1.40 6.35 22.73
CA PHE A 39 2.75 5.94 22.32
C PHE A 39 3.83 6.16 23.39
N ALA A 40 3.61 7.05 24.35
CA ALA A 40 4.60 7.32 25.40
C ALA A 40 4.13 6.93 26.79
N LYS A 41 2.95 7.36 27.22
CA LYS A 41 2.53 7.08 28.60
C LYS A 41 2.15 5.62 28.79
N ASP A 42 1.38 5.04 27.88
CA ASP A 42 0.93 3.66 28.01
C ASP A 42 2.07 2.67 27.80
N THR A 43 2.98 2.98 26.87
CA THR A 43 4.20 2.21 26.65
C THR A 43 5.13 2.25 27.87
N TYR A 44 5.37 3.43 28.43
CA TYR A 44 6.15 3.58 29.66
C TYR A 44 5.53 2.81 30.83
N ARG A 45 4.20 2.85 30.98
CA ARG A 45 3.49 2.09 32.02
C ARG A 45 3.54 0.57 31.80
N GLY A 46 3.62 0.13 30.54
CA GLY A 46 3.66 -1.28 30.16
C GLY A 46 5.06 -1.91 30.19
N THR A 47 6.13 -1.12 30.33
CA THR A 47 7.51 -1.61 30.32
C THR A 47 8.18 -1.49 31.69
N ASN A 48 9.46 -1.89 31.78
CA ASN A 48 10.24 -1.87 33.02
C ASN A 48 10.78 -0.46 33.37
N CYS A 49 10.29 0.61 32.72
CA CYS A 49 10.70 2.00 32.96
C CYS A 49 12.23 2.22 33.00
N LYS A 50 12.98 1.49 32.17
CA LYS A 50 14.44 1.54 32.14
C LYS A 50 14.90 1.66 30.70
N ASP A 51 15.70 2.67 30.37
CA ASP A 51 16.08 2.97 28.99
C ASP A 51 14.81 3.15 28.14
N GLU A 52 14.00 4.14 28.49
CA GLU A 52 12.62 4.32 28.04
C GLU A 52 12.52 4.50 26.53
N PHE A 53 13.39 5.33 25.96
CA PHE A 53 13.34 5.67 24.53
C PHE A 53 13.48 4.42 23.64
N PRO A 54 14.51 3.56 23.78
CA PRO A 54 14.57 2.29 23.06
C PRO A 54 13.34 1.40 23.25
N GLN A 55 12.79 1.35 24.47
CA GLN A 55 11.63 0.51 24.77
C GLN A 55 10.35 1.02 24.10
N MET A 56 10.13 2.32 24.11
CA MET A 56 9.00 2.96 23.43
C MET A 56 9.07 2.74 21.91
N THR A 57 10.25 2.91 21.32
CA THR A 57 10.46 2.67 19.88
C THR A 57 10.26 1.20 19.52
N LEU A 58 10.83 0.28 20.30
CA LEU A 58 10.68 -1.17 20.05
C LEU A 58 9.23 -1.61 20.22
N TRP A 59 8.53 -1.08 21.21
CA TRP A 59 7.10 -1.33 21.39
C TRP A 59 6.29 -0.87 20.18
N LEU A 60 6.56 0.34 19.68
CA LEU A 60 5.89 0.88 18.49
C LEU A 60 6.14 0.01 17.26
N GLU A 61 7.39 -0.40 17.03
CA GLU A 61 7.75 -1.31 15.93
C GLU A 61 7.02 -2.66 16.05
N HIS A 62 6.88 -3.19 17.27
CA HIS A 62 6.16 -4.43 17.49
C HIS A 62 4.66 -4.29 17.21
N CYS A 63 4.03 -3.23 17.69
CA CYS A 63 2.63 -2.92 17.40
C CYS A 63 2.39 -2.78 15.88
N GLU A 64 3.28 -2.09 15.17
CA GLU A 64 3.19 -1.92 13.71
C GLU A 64 3.31 -3.27 12.97
N LYS A 65 4.24 -4.14 13.40
CA LYS A 65 4.38 -5.50 12.86
C LYS A 65 3.13 -6.34 13.10
N VAL A 66 2.53 -6.26 14.29
CA VAL A 66 1.27 -6.97 14.62
C VAL A 66 0.13 -6.48 13.74
N LEU A 67 -0.03 -5.16 13.57
CA LEU A 67 -1.06 -4.58 12.69
C LEU A 67 -0.88 -5.01 11.23
N ARG A 68 0.35 -4.98 10.72
CA ARG A 68 0.67 -5.49 9.37
C ARG A 68 0.34 -6.98 9.24
N HIS A 69 0.70 -7.78 10.24
CA HIS A 69 0.41 -9.21 10.23
C HIS A 69 -1.10 -9.49 10.27
N GLU A 70 -1.85 -8.73 11.07
CA GLU A 70 -3.31 -8.83 11.13
C GLU A 70 -3.94 -8.52 9.77
N ALA A 71 -3.47 -7.46 9.09
CA ALA A 71 -3.90 -7.14 7.73
C ALA A 71 -3.59 -8.27 6.73
N TYR A 72 -2.43 -8.89 6.85
CA TYR A 72 -2.04 -10.06 6.04
C TYR A 72 -2.95 -11.25 6.30
N VAL A 73 -3.24 -11.60 7.55
CA VAL A 73 -4.16 -12.69 7.90
C VAL A 73 -5.56 -12.44 7.34
N ARG A 74 -6.09 -11.22 7.48
CA ARG A 74 -7.39 -10.83 6.89
C ARG A 74 -7.38 -10.97 5.37
N TRP A 75 -6.26 -10.64 4.70
CA TRP A 75 -6.12 -10.83 3.26
C TRP A 75 -6.11 -12.30 2.86
N CYS A 76 -5.41 -13.17 3.59
CA CYS A 76 -5.41 -14.62 3.36
C CYS A 76 -6.81 -15.21 3.50
N LEU A 77 -7.55 -14.85 4.56
CA LEU A 77 -8.91 -15.35 4.80
C LEU A 77 -9.88 -14.95 3.69
N ARG A 78 -9.75 -13.74 3.12
CA ARG A 78 -10.55 -13.30 1.97
C ARG A 78 -10.26 -14.08 0.68
N ARG A 79 -9.08 -14.69 0.57
CA ARG A 79 -8.64 -15.42 -0.64
C ARG A 79 -8.86 -16.92 -0.58
N GLN A 80 -9.19 -17.49 0.59
CA GLN A 80 -9.53 -18.90 0.65
C GLN A 80 -10.79 -19.16 -0.19
N PRO A 81 -10.72 -20.01 -1.23
CA PRO A 81 -11.92 -20.45 -1.91
C PRO A 81 -12.77 -21.22 -0.90
N GLN A 82 -14.04 -20.85 -0.78
CA GLN A 82 -15.02 -21.65 -0.07
C GLN A 82 -15.05 -23.03 -0.73
N TYR A 83 -14.39 -24.02 -0.12
CA TYR A 83 -14.68 -25.41 -0.44
C TYR A 83 -16.11 -25.64 0.04
N ALA A 84 -16.98 -25.90 -0.93
CA ALA A 84 -18.40 -26.14 -0.73
C ALA A 84 -18.62 -27.18 0.37
N ASP A 85 -19.34 -26.77 1.41
CA ASP A 85 -20.10 -27.69 2.25
C ASP A 85 -21.52 -27.68 1.70
N ASP A 86 -21.79 -28.61 0.79
CA ASP A 86 -23.08 -28.79 0.11
C ASP A 86 -23.66 -30.16 0.54
N GLN A 87 -24.67 -30.11 1.42
CA GLN A 87 -25.88 -30.96 1.59
C GLN A 87 -26.37 -30.81 3.04
N SER A 88 -27.54 -30.25 3.34
CA SER A 88 -28.86 -30.62 2.82
C SER A 88 -29.88 -29.47 2.82
N SER A 89 -30.76 -29.53 1.83
CA SER A 89 -31.72 -28.56 1.31
C SER A 89 -33.09 -28.46 2.04
N SER A 90 -33.86 -27.44 1.58
CA SER A 90 -35.33 -27.20 1.59
C SER A 90 -35.82 -26.09 2.55
N SER A 91 -36.62 -25.09 2.16
CA SER A 91 -37.30 -24.74 0.89
C SER A 91 -37.85 -23.29 0.99
N GLU A 92 -37.79 -22.56 -0.13
CA GLU A 92 -38.41 -21.25 -0.48
C GLU A 92 -39.97 -21.31 -0.51
N PRO A 93 -40.76 -20.19 -0.47
CA PRO A 93 -40.92 -19.31 -1.65
C PRO A 93 -41.21 -17.79 -1.45
N GLU A 94 -40.51 -17.00 -2.28
CA GLU A 94 -41.01 -16.01 -3.27
C GLU A 94 -41.66 -14.63 -2.92
N MET A 95 -41.12 -13.62 -3.63
CA MET A 95 -41.77 -12.53 -4.38
C MET A 95 -41.93 -11.13 -3.75
N SER A 96 -41.13 -10.15 -4.22
CA SER A 96 -41.66 -8.88 -4.77
C SER A 96 -40.58 -7.98 -5.42
N ARG A 97 -40.67 -7.91 -6.76
CA ARG A 97 -40.57 -6.75 -7.68
C ARG A 97 -39.55 -5.61 -7.40
N SER A 98 -38.58 -5.50 -8.30
CA SER A 98 -37.74 -4.31 -8.63
C SER A 98 -38.60 -3.12 -9.15
N PRO A 99 -38.11 -1.85 -9.24
CA PRO A 99 -37.05 -1.50 -10.22
C PRO A 99 -36.14 -0.29 -9.84
N SER A 100 -35.19 -0.01 -10.76
CA SER A 100 -34.35 1.19 -10.94
C SER A 100 -32.94 1.17 -10.37
N SER A 101 -31.99 0.78 -11.23
CA SER A 101 -30.56 1.11 -11.09
C SER A 101 -30.26 2.25 -12.06
N PRO A 102 -29.76 3.41 -11.61
CA PRO A 102 -29.12 4.35 -12.51
C PRO A 102 -27.69 3.84 -12.78
N ASP A 103 -27.49 3.52 -14.04
CA ASP A 103 -26.27 3.68 -14.82
C ASP A 103 -25.10 4.42 -14.10
N LEU A 104 -24.12 3.66 -13.61
CA LEU A 104 -22.76 4.14 -13.31
C LEU A 104 -21.73 3.04 -13.61
N LEU A 105 -21.77 2.52 -14.84
CA LEU A 105 -20.56 1.99 -15.48
C LEU A 105 -19.83 3.14 -16.17
N GLN A 106 -19.13 3.98 -15.40
CA GLN A 106 -18.14 4.89 -15.98
C GLN A 106 -17.14 5.46 -14.96
N LEU A 107 -16.55 4.60 -14.14
CA LEU A 107 -15.23 4.86 -13.59
C LEU A 107 -14.30 3.74 -14.02
N ARG A 108 -13.85 3.82 -15.27
CA ARG A 108 -12.55 3.24 -15.65
C ARG A 108 -11.54 3.87 -14.70
N PRO A 109 -10.87 3.11 -13.81
CA PRO A 109 -9.72 3.68 -13.16
C PRO A 109 -8.69 3.87 -14.26
N HIS A 110 -8.29 5.12 -14.45
CA HIS A 110 -7.09 5.51 -15.18
C HIS A 110 -5.87 5.02 -14.40
N LEU A 111 -5.79 3.70 -14.14
CA LEU A 111 -4.70 2.96 -13.50
C LEU A 111 -3.55 2.76 -14.50
N HIS A 112 -3.20 3.86 -15.16
CA HIS A 112 -1.93 4.06 -15.82
C HIS A 112 -1.38 5.45 -15.42
N ALA A 113 -1.72 5.90 -14.21
CA ALA A 113 -0.79 6.72 -13.45
C ALA A 113 0.49 5.89 -13.35
N SER A 114 1.48 6.28 -14.14
CA SER A 114 2.76 5.62 -14.27
C SER A 114 3.28 5.35 -12.86
N LEU A 115 3.55 4.09 -12.51
CA LEU A 115 4.22 3.78 -11.23
C LEU A 115 5.56 4.54 -11.09
N ASN A 116 6.12 5.01 -12.21
CA ASN A 116 7.30 5.88 -12.23
C ASN A 116 7.04 7.32 -11.74
N ASP A 117 5.79 7.79 -11.67
CA ASP A 117 5.48 9.15 -11.20
C ASP A 117 5.36 9.22 -9.67
N ILE A 118 5.22 8.07 -8.99
CA ILE A 118 5.13 7.98 -7.51
C ILE A 118 6.41 7.38 -6.93
N VAL A 119 7.02 6.43 -7.62
CA VAL A 119 8.25 5.77 -7.18
C VAL A 119 9.43 6.42 -7.88
N SER A 120 10.15 7.28 -7.17
CA SER A 120 11.29 8.05 -7.69
C SER A 120 12.50 7.18 -7.98
N HIS A 121 12.73 6.12 -7.20
CA HIS A 121 13.73 5.10 -7.55
C HIS A 121 13.50 3.74 -6.87
N VAL A 122 13.85 2.66 -7.59
CA VAL A 122 13.78 1.28 -7.09
C VAL A 122 15.21 0.76 -6.85
N LYS A 123 15.52 0.29 -5.65
CA LYS A 123 16.76 -0.45 -5.36
C LYS A 123 16.44 -1.92 -5.11
N ILE A 124 16.97 -2.75 -6.00
CA ILE A 124 16.94 -4.21 -5.84
C ILE A 124 18.23 -4.62 -5.12
N THR A 125 18.15 -5.67 -4.29
CA THR A 125 19.34 -6.27 -3.68
C THR A 125 20.35 -6.68 -4.77
N CYS A 126 21.63 -6.34 -4.60
CA CYS A 126 22.65 -6.63 -5.61
C CYS A 126 22.86 -8.13 -5.85
N PHE A 127 22.45 -8.97 -4.90
CA PHE A 127 22.58 -10.41 -4.97
C PHE A 127 21.21 -11.07 -4.99
N PRO A 128 20.95 -11.97 -5.95
CA PRO A 128 19.70 -12.69 -6.01
C PRO A 128 19.56 -13.64 -4.82
N SER A 129 18.37 -13.65 -4.22
CA SER A 129 18.04 -14.58 -3.14
C SER A 129 18.08 -16.04 -3.62
N VAL A 130 17.68 -16.28 -4.88
CA VAL A 130 17.86 -17.56 -5.56
C VAL A 130 18.55 -17.31 -6.90
N LYS A 131 19.73 -17.91 -7.08
CA LYS A 131 20.62 -17.62 -8.22
C LYS A 131 20.06 -18.03 -9.58
N ALA A 132 19.31 -19.13 -9.63
CA ALA A 132 18.73 -19.64 -10.87
C ALA A 132 17.48 -20.47 -10.57
N VAL A 133 16.34 -20.06 -11.14
CA VAL A 133 15.07 -20.78 -11.07
C VAL A 133 14.53 -20.93 -12.49
N SER A 134 14.11 -22.14 -12.85
CA SER A 134 13.46 -22.40 -14.14
C SER A 134 12.05 -21.81 -14.18
N PHE A 135 11.53 -21.54 -15.38
CA PHE A 135 10.15 -21.06 -15.53
C PHE A 135 9.13 -21.99 -14.87
N ASP A 136 9.28 -23.31 -15.01
CA ASP A 136 8.38 -24.28 -14.38
C ASP A 136 8.42 -24.20 -12.85
N ALA A 137 9.63 -24.05 -12.28
CA ALA A 137 9.79 -23.87 -10.84
C ALA A 137 9.24 -22.51 -10.36
N ALA A 138 9.28 -21.48 -11.19
CA ALA A 138 8.68 -20.18 -10.89
C ALA A 138 7.15 -20.28 -10.81
N VAL A 139 6.53 -21.08 -11.69
CA VAL A 139 5.09 -21.37 -11.64
C VAL A 139 4.71 -22.06 -10.34
N THR A 140 5.42 -23.13 -9.96
CA THR A 140 5.07 -23.91 -8.77
C THR A 140 5.34 -23.17 -7.46
N ARG A 141 6.45 -22.44 -7.37
CA ARG A 141 6.90 -21.83 -6.10
C ARG A 141 6.35 -20.42 -5.88
N TYR A 142 6.08 -19.67 -6.95
CA TYR A 142 5.68 -18.26 -6.87
C TYR A 142 4.33 -17.98 -7.57
N GLY A 143 3.68 -18.99 -8.14
CA GLY A 143 2.40 -18.81 -8.85
C GLY A 143 2.55 -18.01 -10.16
N ALA A 144 3.76 -17.88 -10.69
CA ALA A 144 4.07 -17.04 -11.84
C ALA A 144 3.70 -17.71 -13.18
N LEU A 145 2.41 -18.03 -13.37
CA LEU A 145 1.86 -18.84 -14.47
C LEU A 145 2.23 -18.29 -15.86
N TYR A 146 2.02 -16.99 -16.06
CA TYR A 146 2.17 -16.34 -17.36
C TYR A 146 3.51 -15.66 -17.56
N LEU A 147 4.46 -15.84 -16.63
CA LEU A 147 5.72 -15.12 -16.62
C LEU A 147 6.48 -15.23 -17.96
N ARG A 148 6.44 -16.41 -18.57
CA ARG A 148 7.13 -16.69 -19.83
C ARG A 148 6.52 -15.95 -21.01
N ASP A 149 5.20 -15.73 -20.97
CA ASP A 149 4.44 -15.09 -22.05
C ASP A 149 4.33 -13.57 -21.85
N THR A 150 4.37 -13.11 -20.60
CA THR A 150 4.32 -11.69 -20.26
C THR A 150 5.66 -10.98 -20.42
N LEU A 151 6.79 -11.67 -20.21
CA LEU A 151 8.13 -11.09 -20.38
C LEU A 151 8.36 -10.54 -21.80
N PRO A 152 8.07 -11.29 -22.87
CA PRO A 152 8.11 -10.79 -24.24
C PRO A 152 7.25 -9.54 -24.46
N ARG A 153 6.01 -9.55 -23.95
CA ARG A 153 5.07 -8.42 -24.07
C ARG A 153 5.63 -7.18 -23.37
N PHE A 154 6.17 -7.34 -22.18
CA PHE A 154 6.80 -6.27 -21.41
C PHE A 154 8.00 -5.68 -22.15
N VAL A 155 8.88 -6.50 -22.72
CA VAL A 155 10.06 -6.02 -23.47
C VAL A 155 9.65 -5.17 -24.67
N ILE A 156 8.63 -5.60 -25.42
CA ILE A 156 8.12 -4.85 -26.58
C ILE A 156 7.50 -3.52 -26.15
N GLN A 157 6.67 -3.55 -25.10
CA GLN A 157 6.04 -2.35 -24.55
C GLN A 157 7.07 -1.37 -23.96
N TYR A 158 8.17 -1.88 -23.41
CA TYR A 158 9.27 -1.08 -22.89
C TYR A 158 10.10 -0.42 -23.99
N GLN A 159 10.29 -1.11 -25.12
CA GLN A 159 10.99 -0.55 -26.29
C GLN A 159 10.15 0.52 -26.98
N ASP A 160 8.85 0.28 -27.14
CA ASP A 160 7.92 1.19 -27.81
C ASP A 160 6.63 1.37 -26.99
N PRO A 161 6.55 2.41 -26.14
CA PRO A 161 5.39 2.68 -25.28
C PRO A 161 4.09 3.04 -26.02
N ARG A 162 4.17 3.30 -27.33
CA ARG A 162 3.03 3.71 -28.18
C ARG A 162 2.39 2.52 -28.92
N THR A 163 2.92 1.32 -28.75
CA THR A 163 2.45 0.11 -29.43
C THR A 163 1.07 -0.29 -28.89
N SER A 164 0.14 -0.66 -29.78
CA SER A 164 -1.19 -1.15 -29.38
C SER A 164 -1.12 -2.57 -28.81
N ASP A 165 -1.99 -2.92 -27.86
CA ASP A 165 -2.02 -4.25 -27.22
C ASP A 165 -2.08 -5.41 -28.22
N ALA A 166 -2.88 -5.27 -29.29
CA ALA A 166 -2.99 -6.29 -30.34
C ALA A 166 -1.67 -6.47 -31.12
N GLU A 167 -0.94 -5.38 -31.28
CA GLU A 167 0.36 -5.35 -31.96
C GLU A 167 1.47 -5.87 -31.06
N VAL A 168 1.41 -5.62 -29.75
CA VAL A 168 2.28 -6.24 -28.74
C VAL A 168 2.09 -7.74 -28.74
N GLU A 169 0.84 -8.23 -28.77
CA GLU A 169 0.55 -9.66 -28.81
C GLU A 169 1.13 -10.31 -30.07
N GLN A 170 0.90 -9.73 -31.24
CA GLN A 170 1.43 -10.23 -32.51
C GLN A 170 2.97 -10.27 -32.53
N ARG A 171 3.63 -9.23 -32.00
CA ARG A 171 5.10 -9.16 -31.93
C ARG A 171 5.67 -10.10 -30.88
N SER A 172 4.96 -10.33 -29.79
CA SER A 172 5.43 -11.19 -28.69
C SER A 172 5.64 -12.64 -29.12
N LEU A 173 4.86 -13.13 -30.10
CA LEU A 173 4.98 -14.47 -30.66
C LEU A 173 6.34 -14.73 -31.34
N GLY A 174 7.02 -13.67 -31.80
CA GLY A 174 8.33 -13.77 -32.45
C GLY A 174 9.52 -13.66 -31.49
N VAL A 175 9.28 -13.36 -30.20
CA VAL A 175 10.34 -13.08 -29.23
C VAL A 175 10.67 -14.35 -28.43
N TYR A 176 11.82 -14.94 -28.72
CA TYR A 176 12.31 -16.12 -28.03
C TYR A 176 13.31 -15.74 -26.93
N LEU A 177 12.97 -16.06 -25.67
CA LEU A 177 13.89 -15.93 -24.55
C LEU A 177 14.99 -17.00 -24.65
N ARG A 178 16.25 -16.57 -24.81
CA ARG A 178 17.41 -17.48 -24.94
C ARG A 178 17.86 -18.12 -23.62
N PHE A 179 17.37 -17.62 -22.48
CA PHE A 179 17.65 -18.17 -21.16
C PHE A 179 16.47 -19.04 -20.68
N ARG A 180 16.78 -20.09 -19.91
CA ARG A 180 15.77 -21.01 -19.33
C ARG A 180 15.57 -20.80 -17.83
N THR A 181 16.49 -20.08 -17.20
CA THR A 181 16.52 -19.84 -15.77
C THR A 181 16.74 -18.36 -15.51
N MET A 182 16.18 -17.88 -14.41
CA MET A 182 16.30 -16.49 -13.99
C MET A 182 16.61 -16.38 -12.50
N PRO A 183 17.36 -15.36 -12.08
CA PRO A 183 17.52 -15.03 -10.68
C PRO A 183 16.20 -14.55 -10.06
N ILE A 184 15.95 -14.91 -8.81
CA ILE A 184 14.80 -14.42 -8.04
C ILE A 184 15.30 -13.58 -6.87
N PHE A 185 14.68 -12.42 -6.71
CA PHE A 185 14.91 -11.48 -5.63
C PHE A 185 13.65 -11.43 -4.78
N HIS A 186 13.75 -11.85 -3.50
CA HIS A 186 12.62 -11.74 -2.56
C HIS A 186 12.59 -10.39 -1.85
N LYS A 187 13.58 -9.53 -2.10
CA LYS A 187 13.69 -8.23 -1.43
C LYS A 187 13.88 -7.14 -2.47
N ILE A 188 12.87 -6.28 -2.58
CA ILE A 188 12.90 -5.08 -3.39
C ILE A 188 12.61 -3.90 -2.46
N CYS A 189 13.47 -2.89 -2.48
CA CYS A 189 13.28 -1.66 -1.73
C CYS A 189 12.85 -0.56 -2.71
N PHE A 190 11.73 0.09 -2.41
CA PHE A 190 11.22 1.21 -3.19
C PHE A 190 11.42 2.50 -2.41
N PHE A 191 11.77 3.56 -3.12
CA PHE A 191 11.80 4.91 -2.58
C PHE A 191 10.67 5.70 -3.22
N LEU A 192 9.84 6.29 -2.37
CA LEU A 192 8.88 7.29 -2.77
C LEU A 192 9.47 8.64 -2.38
N GLU A 193 9.91 9.42 -3.37
CA GLU A 193 10.10 10.86 -3.13
C GLU A 193 8.69 11.45 -3.04
N ASP A 194 8.33 11.83 -1.82
CA ASP A 194 7.30 12.79 -1.48
C ASP A 194 6.13 12.86 -2.49
N ALA A 195 5.24 11.87 -2.39
CA ALA A 195 4.01 11.81 -3.19
C ALA A 195 3.09 13.05 -3.00
N GLN A 196 3.43 13.96 -2.07
CA GLN A 196 2.61 15.12 -1.72
C GLN A 196 3.33 16.47 -1.93
N ASN A 197 4.58 16.53 -2.42
CA ASN A 197 5.37 17.76 -2.55
C ASN A 197 5.37 18.62 -1.25
N LEU A 198 5.31 17.98 -0.08
CA LEU A 198 5.37 18.61 1.23
C LEU A 198 6.80 18.43 1.75
N GLY A 199 7.67 19.33 1.28
CA GLY A 199 9.12 19.24 1.47
C GLY A 199 9.58 18.69 2.83
N ILE A 200 10.51 17.74 2.72
CA ILE A 200 11.34 17.18 3.79
C ILE A 200 10.53 16.39 4.83
N MET A 201 10.06 15.21 4.44
CA MET A 201 9.84 14.09 5.36
C MET A 201 10.78 12.94 5.01
N GLU A 202 11.26 12.25 6.04
CA GLU A 202 12.28 11.19 6.00
C GLU A 202 12.02 10.16 4.90
N ASP A 203 13.09 9.73 4.21
CA ASP A 203 13.08 8.70 3.19
C ASP A 203 12.33 7.45 3.71
N VAL A 204 11.11 7.22 3.23
CA VAL A 204 10.33 6.04 3.63
C VAL A 204 10.80 4.84 2.82
N TRP A 205 11.48 3.91 3.51
CA TRP A 205 11.92 2.65 2.94
C TRP A 205 10.82 1.62 3.05
N ASP A 206 10.19 1.29 1.92
CA ASP A 206 9.26 0.15 1.89
C ASP A 206 9.93 -1.04 1.23
N THR A 207 9.84 -2.20 1.88
CA THR A 207 10.45 -3.45 1.39
C THR A 207 9.37 -4.45 1.08
N ALA A 208 9.19 -4.75 -0.21
CA ALA A 208 8.34 -5.85 -0.63
C ALA A 208 9.08 -7.18 -0.44
N HIS A 209 8.43 -8.09 0.28
CA HIS A 209 8.85 -9.47 0.43
C HIS A 209 7.92 -10.37 -0.42
N ALA A 210 8.52 -11.20 -1.28
CA ALA A 210 7.81 -12.19 -2.09
C ALA A 210 7.82 -13.58 -1.44
#